data_AF-A0A2A5S180-F1
#
_entry.id   AF-A0A2A5S180-F1
#
_cell.length_a   1.000
_cell.length_b   1.000
_cell.length_c   1.000
_cell.angle_alpha   90.00
_cell.angle_beta   90.00
_cell.angle_gamma   90.00
#
_symmetry.space_group_name_H-M   'P 1'
#
loop_
_entity.id
_entity.type
_entity.pdbx_description
1 polymer ?
#
loop_
_entity_poly.entity_id
_entity_poly.type
_entity_poly.pdbx_seq_one_letter_code
_entity_poly.pdbx_strand_id
1 'polypeptide(L)'
;MDSLGMPYENTYYGNSEETNSIELDSQDEVKRTWSEKKVEKLKEKYQITSLPLIKIIDDETEAELAYWSGFRPDQIKFWHEKNQSS
;
A
#
# COMPACT_ATOMS: atom_id res chain seq x y z
N MET A 1 12.65 10.98 -14.33
CA MET A 1 11.49 11.74 -13.85
C MET A 1 10.41 10.73 -13.57
N ASP A 2 10.16 10.42 -12.30
CA ASP A 2 9.11 9.46 -11.96
C ASP A 2 7.75 10.02 -12.38
N SER A 3 6.90 9.15 -12.90
CA SER A 3 5.55 9.40 -13.45
C SER A 3 4.56 10.02 -12.45
N LEU A 4 5.03 10.45 -11.28
CA LEU A 4 4.23 10.92 -10.16
C LEU A 4 4.43 12.42 -9.84
N GLY A 5 5.39 13.10 -10.46
CA GLY A 5 5.53 14.56 -10.42
C GLY A 5 5.72 15.18 -9.03
N MET A 6 6.10 14.37 -8.03
CA MET A 6 6.40 14.76 -6.66
C MET A 6 7.65 13.99 -6.22
N PRO A 7 8.49 14.53 -5.29
CA PRO A 7 9.57 13.74 -4.72
C PRO A 7 8.96 12.47 -4.13
N TYR A 8 9.36 11.34 -4.68
CA TYR A 8 8.94 10.03 -4.21
C TYR A 8 9.53 9.82 -2.82
N GLU A 9 8.75 10.07 -1.79
CA GLU A 9 8.95 9.41 -0.51
C GLU A 9 8.10 8.16 -0.50
N ASN A 10 8.75 7.03 -0.78
CA ASN A 10 8.19 5.73 -0.44
C ASN A 10 8.02 5.71 1.07
N THR A 11 6.87 6.11 1.61
CA THR A 11 6.63 5.87 3.03
C THR A 11 6.51 4.37 3.31
N TYR A 12 6.46 3.50 2.30
CA TYR A 12 6.86 2.11 2.49
C TYR A 12 8.39 2.05 2.58
N TYR A 13 8.94 2.57 3.67
CA TYR A 13 10.15 1.99 4.21
C TYR A 13 9.71 0.68 4.84
N GLY A 14 10.39 -0.42 4.50
CA GLY A 14 10.17 -1.76 5.04
C GLY A 14 10.40 -1.89 6.55
N ASN A 15 10.05 -0.88 7.35
CA ASN A 15 9.95 -0.99 8.78
C ASN A 15 8.59 -1.62 9.14
N SER A 16 8.56 -2.94 9.24
CA SER A 16 7.41 -3.69 9.75
C SER A 16 7.03 -3.32 11.19
N GLU A 17 7.89 -2.60 11.92
CA GLU A 17 7.63 -2.13 13.28
C GLU A 17 6.82 -0.82 13.31
N GLU A 18 6.64 -0.13 12.16
CA GLU A 18 5.89 1.12 12.07
C GLU A 18 4.60 0.98 11.26
N THR A 19 3.53 1.60 11.75
CA THR A 19 2.26 1.64 11.03
C THR A 19 2.30 2.73 9.95
N ASN A 20 2.21 2.31 8.69
CA ASN A 20 1.99 3.22 7.56
C ASN A 20 0.62 3.90 7.64
N SER A 21 0.56 5.03 8.34
CA SER A 21 -0.64 5.85 8.47
C SER A 21 -0.59 7.05 7.52
N ILE A 22 -1.75 7.40 6.95
CA ILE A 22 -1.93 8.62 6.16
C ILE A 22 -2.87 9.52 6.97
N GLU A 23 -2.35 10.62 7.48
CA GLU A 23 -3.11 11.62 8.25
C GLU A 23 -3.95 12.48 7.29
N LEU A 24 -5.29 12.34 7.36
CA LEU A 24 -6.23 13.06 6.49
C LEU A 24 -6.86 14.29 7.16
N ASP A 25 -6.74 14.41 8.48
CA ASP A 25 -7.35 15.47 9.31
C ASP A 25 -6.33 16.50 9.82
N SER A 26 -5.16 16.55 9.21
CA SER A 26 -4.10 17.49 9.58
C SER A 26 -4.57 18.94 9.50
N GLN A 27 -4.17 19.74 10.49
CA GLN A 27 -4.44 21.19 10.53
C GLN A 27 -3.58 21.97 9.52
N ASP A 28 -2.50 21.34 9.02
CA ASP A 28 -1.68 21.87 7.95
C ASP A 28 -2.33 21.55 6.59
N GLU A 29 -2.78 22.58 5.89
CA GLU A 29 -3.47 22.46 4.60
C GLU A 29 -2.61 21.78 3.52
N VAL A 30 -1.30 22.02 3.51
CA VAL A 30 -0.38 21.41 2.54
C VAL A 30 -0.30 19.91 2.79
N LYS A 31 -0.16 19.50 4.05
CA LYS A 31 -0.12 18.08 4.43
C LYS A 31 -1.43 17.38 4.11
N ARG A 32 -2.57 17.97 4.49
CA ARG A 32 -3.89 17.43 4.18
C ARG A 32 -4.10 17.23 2.68
N THR A 33 -3.79 18.24 1.87
CA THR A 33 -3.91 18.17 0.41
C THR A 33 -3.02 17.08 -0.18
N TRP A 34 -1.80 16.93 0.34
CA TRP A 34 -0.89 15.85 -0.08
C TRP A 34 -1.45 14.47 0.28
N SER A 35 -1.96 14.30 1.50
CA SER A 35 -2.55 13.05 1.97
C SER A 35 -3.77 12.63 1.14
N GLU A 36 -4.67 13.56 0.84
CA GLU A 36 -5.84 13.31 -0.01
C GLU A 36 -5.41 12.87 -1.42
N LYS A 37 -4.46 13.58 -2.05
CA LYS A 37 -3.94 13.21 -3.38
C LYS A 37 -3.26 11.84 -3.35
N LYS A 38 -2.55 11.51 -2.28
CA LYS A 38 -1.90 10.20 -2.11
C LYS A 38 -2.95 9.09 -2.03
N VAL A 39 -4.03 9.29 -1.27
CA VAL A 39 -5.15 8.33 -1.19
C VAL A 39 -5.80 8.12 -2.56
N GLU A 40 -6.11 9.18 -3.30
CA GLU A 40 -6.73 9.06 -4.62
C GLU A 40 -5.82 8.33 -5.62
N LYS A 41 -4.52 8.63 -5.64
CA LYS A 41 -3.55 7.88 -6.46
C LYS A 41 -3.45 6.40 -6.07
N LEU A 42 -3.55 6.07 -4.78
CA LEU A 42 -3.57 4.67 -4.31
C LEU A 42 -4.84 3.94 -4.76
N LYS A 43 -6.00 4.61 -4.66
CA LYS A 43 -7.28 4.08 -5.14
C LYS A 43 -7.23 3.78 -6.64
N GLU A 44 -6.69 4.71 -7.43
CA GLU A 44 -6.52 4.57 -8.87
C GLU A 44 -5.53 3.45 -9.21
N LYS A 45 -4.34 3.46 -8.61
CA LYS A 45 -3.28 2.46 -8.88
C LYS A 45 -3.73 1.03 -8.63
N TYR A 46 -4.36 0.77 -7.48
CA TYR A 46 -4.74 -0.59 -7.07
C TYR A 46 -6.22 -0.92 -7.32
N GLN A 47 -6.95 -0.02 -8.00
CA GLN A 47 -8.38 -0.16 -8.29
C GLN A 47 -9.17 -0.53 -7.02
N ILE A 48 -8.94 0.23 -5.95
CA ILE A 48 -9.50 -0.07 -4.62
C ILE A 48 -11.01 0.18 -4.66
N THR A 49 -11.79 -0.90 -4.78
CA THR A 49 -13.26 -0.88 -4.71
C THR A 49 -13.78 -1.13 -3.31
N SER A 50 -12.97 -1.75 -2.45
CA SER A 50 -13.32 -2.09 -1.06
C SER A 50 -12.06 -2.23 -0.21
N LEU A 51 -12.19 -1.92 1.08
CA LEU A 51 -11.14 -2.18 2.07
C LEU A 51 -11.29 -3.59 2.68
N PRO A 52 -10.20 -4.22 3.16
CA PRO A 52 -8.82 -3.72 3.12
C PRO A 52 -8.19 -3.80 1.71
N LEU A 53 -7.15 -2.99 1.46
CA LEU A 53 -6.18 -3.27 0.40
C LEU A 53 -5.13 -4.21 0.99
N ILE A 54 -4.90 -5.35 0.34
CA ILE A 54 -3.87 -6.30 0.74
C ILE A 54 -2.80 -6.33 -0.35
N LYS A 55 -1.53 -6.34 0.08
CA LYS A 55 -0.36 -6.45 -0.78
C LYS A 55 0.52 -7.59 -0.28
N ILE A 56 1.08 -8.34 -1.22
CA ILE A 56 2.11 -9.34 -0.96
C ILE A 56 3.41 -8.81 -1.53
N ILE A 57 4.39 -8.63 -0.67
CA ILE A 57 5.70 -8.09 -0.99
C ILE A 57 6.73 -9.18 -0.70
N ASP A 58 7.67 -9.35 -1.62
CA ASP A 58 8.88 -10.13 -1.42
C ASP A 58 9.79 -9.38 -0.44
N ASP A 59 10.18 -10.02 0.67
CA ASP A 59 10.91 -9.38 1.76
C ASP A 59 12.38 -9.08 1.42
N GLU A 60 13.00 -9.88 0.55
CA GLU A 60 14.40 -9.69 0.13
C GLU A 60 14.53 -8.60 -0.95
N THR A 61 13.62 -8.59 -1.93
CA THR A 61 13.71 -7.74 -3.12
C THR A 61 12.78 -6.53 -3.08
N GLU A 62 11.87 -6.47 -2.09
CA GLU A 62 10.78 -5.50 -1.98
C GLU A 62 9.81 -5.52 -3.18
N ALA A 63 9.87 -6.57 -4.02
CA ALA A 63 9.03 -6.68 -5.20
C ALA A 63 7.57 -6.95 -4.82
N GLU A 64 6.64 -6.25 -5.49
CA GLU A 64 5.21 -6.52 -5.34
C GLU A 64 4.83 -7.78 -6.11
N LEU A 65 4.50 -8.85 -5.39
CA LEU A 65 4.16 -10.15 -5.96
C LEU A 65 2.67 -10.27 -6.29
N ALA A 66 1.82 -9.63 -5.49
CA ALA A 66 0.38 -9.55 -5.71
C ALA A 66 -0.26 -8.41 -4.91
N TYR A 67 -1.44 -7.98 -5.35
CA TYR A 67 -2.31 -7.10 -4.59
C TYR A 67 -3.78 -7.40 -4.89
N TRP A 68 -4.66 -7.09 -3.94
CA TRP A 68 -6.11 -7.09 -4.18
C TRP A 68 -6.84 -6.19 -3.19
N SER A 69 -8.05 -5.75 -3.58
CA SER A 69 -8.98 -5.04 -2.71
C SER A 69 -10.06 -5.97 -2.16
N GLY A 70 -10.47 -5.70 -0.92
CA GLY A 70 -11.48 -6.44 -0.19
C GLY A 70 -10.95 -7.69 0.53
N PHE A 71 -11.76 -8.20 1.46
CA PHE A 71 -11.45 -9.42 2.18
C PHE A 71 -11.68 -10.65 1.30
N ARG A 72 -10.59 -11.30 0.88
CA ARG A 72 -10.60 -12.49 0.01
C ARG A 72 -9.88 -13.65 0.70
N PRO A 73 -10.57 -14.44 1.54
CA PRO A 73 -9.94 -15.48 2.38
C PRO A 73 -9.21 -16.55 1.57
N ASP A 74 -9.69 -16.89 0.36
CA ASP A 74 -9.04 -17.87 -0.51
C ASP A 74 -7.64 -17.43 -0.96
N GLN A 75 -7.47 -16.14 -1.25
CA GLN A 75 -6.16 -15.56 -1.62
C GLN A 75 -5.21 -15.54 -0.43
N ILE A 76 -5.72 -15.20 0.75
CA ILE A 76 -4.94 -15.21 2.00
C ILE A 76 -4.44 -16.64 2.28
N LYS A 77 -5.32 -17.63 2.17
CA LYS A 77 -4.97 -19.04 2.37
C LYS A 77 -3.92 -19.51 1.37
N PHE A 78 -4.10 -19.19 0.09
CA PHE A 78 -3.13 -19.53 -0.97
C PHE A 78 -1.73 -19.00 -0.66
N TRP A 79 -1.62 -17.72 -0.30
CA TRP A 79 -0.32 -17.12 0.00
C TRP A 79 0.30 -17.64 1.30
N HIS A 80 -0.52 -17.96 2.30
CA HIS A 80 -0.06 -18.61 3.52
C HIS A 80 0.54 -19.99 3.23
N GLU A 81 -0.14 -20.84 2.45
CA GLU A 81 0.37 -22.17 2.07
C GLU A 81 1.65 -22.09 1.23
N LYS A 82 1.72 -21.11 0.31
CA LYS A 82 2.90 -20.86 -0.51
C LYS A 82 4.12 -20.47 0.35
N ASN A 83 3.93 -19.67 1.40
CA ASN A 83 5.01 -19.26 2.30
C ASN A 83 5.48 -20.37 3.25
N GLN A 84 4.66 -21.39 3.52
CA GLN A 84 5.06 -22.54 4.35
C GLN A 84 5.79 -23.65 3.58
N SER A 85 5.77 -23.59 2.25
CA SER A 85 6.35 -24.61 1.38
C SER A 85 7.77 -24.28 0.92
N SER A 86 8.32 -23.15 1.37
CA SER A 86 9.65 -22.63 1.05
C SER A 86 10.66 -22.90 2.17
#